data_AF-A0A2S9GKU0-F1
#
_entry.id   AF-A0A2S9GKU0-F1
#
_cell.length_a   1.000
_cell.length_b   1.000
_cell.length_c   1.000
_cell.angle_alpha   90.00
_cell.angle_beta   90.00
_cell.angle_gamma   90.00
#
_symmetry.space_group_name_H-M   'P 1'
#
loop_
_entity.id
_entity.type
_entity.pdbx_description
1 polymer ?
#
loop_
_entity_poly.entity_id
_entity_poly.type
_entity_poly.pdbx_seq_one_letter_code
_entity_poly.pdbx_strand_id
1 'polypeptide(L)'
;DVEQLSDEAASTGAQRAIDCQRGQEVTMIGTLRSVECNGKSCAGGVKAELFDGTDSVMLVWLGQRRIPGIESGRTLKVHGRVG
;
A
#
# COMPACT_ATOMS: atom_id res chain seq x y z
N ASP A 1 8.61 -18.83 3.18
CA ASP A 1 9.21 -17.49 3.42
C ASP A 1 8.14 -16.42 3.65
N VAL A 2 7.37 -16.49 4.74
CA VAL A 2 6.31 -15.50 5.09
C VAL A 2 6.63 -14.77 6.40
N GLU A 3 7.59 -15.27 7.18
CA GLU A 3 7.85 -14.84 8.56
C GLU A 3 8.78 -13.62 8.70
N GLN A 4 9.43 -13.16 7.61
CA GLN A 4 10.45 -12.10 7.71
C GLN A 4 9.93 -10.66 7.51
N LEU A 5 8.66 -10.46 7.11
CA LEU A 5 8.16 -9.11 6.84
C LEU A 5 7.56 -8.42 8.09
N SER A 6 7.17 -9.20 9.10
CA SER A 6 6.45 -8.71 10.29
C SER A 6 7.30 -7.95 11.28
N ASP A 7 8.60 -8.27 11.42
CA ASP A 7 9.47 -7.63 12.41
C ASP A 7 9.99 -6.25 11.99
N GLU A 8 10.07 -5.97 10.68
CA GLU A 8 10.62 -4.71 10.16
C GLU A 8 9.64 -3.53 10.27
N ALA A 9 8.34 -3.82 10.39
CA ALA A 9 7.31 -2.81 10.62
C ALA A 9 7.43 -2.16 12.02
N ALA A 10 7.77 -2.96 13.04
CA ALA A 10 7.80 -2.50 14.43
C ALA A 10 8.98 -1.56 14.74
N SER A 11 10.13 -1.73 14.06
CA SER A 11 11.32 -0.91 14.31
C SER A 11 11.31 0.45 13.59
N THR A 12 10.40 0.66 12.62
CA THR A 12 10.41 1.80 11.70
C THR A 12 9.27 2.81 11.95
N GLY A 13 8.44 2.58 12.96
CA GLY A 13 7.23 3.36 13.25
C GLY A 13 6.10 3.11 12.25
N ALA A 14 6.11 1.97 11.56
CA ALA A 14 5.04 1.57 10.67
C ALA A 14 3.90 0.93 11.47
N GLN A 15 2.66 1.31 11.16
CA GLN A 15 1.47 0.74 11.75
C GLN A 15 1.00 -0.47 10.93
N ARG A 16 0.56 -1.51 11.64
CA ARG A 16 0.02 -2.72 11.03
C ARG A 16 -1.37 -2.47 10.45
N ALA A 17 -1.66 -3.07 9.31
CA ALA A 17 -2.91 -2.95 8.60
C ALA A 17 -4.11 -3.42 9.41
N ILE A 18 -3.96 -4.52 10.13
CA ILE A 18 -5.03 -5.08 10.96
C ILE A 18 -5.46 -4.15 12.12
N ASP A 19 -4.59 -3.24 12.56
CA ASP A 19 -4.87 -2.31 13.66
C ASP A 19 -5.37 -0.94 13.19
N CYS A 20 -5.37 -0.69 11.87
CA CYS A 20 -5.74 0.59 11.30
C CYS A 20 -7.25 0.84 11.39
N GLN A 21 -7.62 2.08 11.72
CA GLN A 21 -9.01 2.52 11.76
C GLN A 21 -9.33 3.56 10.70
N ARG A 22 -10.58 3.56 10.23
CA ARG A 22 -11.09 4.55 9.29
C ARG A 22 -10.87 5.98 9.80
N GLY A 23 -10.37 6.84 8.93
CA GLY A 23 -10.04 8.24 9.23
C GLY A 23 -8.68 8.44 9.89
N GLN A 24 -7.99 7.36 10.30
CA GLN A 24 -6.67 7.46 10.92
C GLN A 24 -5.60 7.82 9.88
N GLU A 25 -4.69 8.71 10.28
CA GLU A 25 -3.46 8.97 9.55
C GLU A 25 -2.40 7.96 9.95
N VAL A 26 -1.83 7.27 8.96
CA VAL A 26 -0.99 6.10 9.18
C VAL A 26 0.23 6.15 8.29
N THR A 27 1.31 5.56 8.79
CA THR A 27 2.49 5.22 8.00
C THR A 27 2.59 3.71 8.01
N MET A 28 2.72 3.06 6.86
CA MET A 28 2.71 1.59 6.74
C MET A 28 3.85 1.15 5.82
N ILE A 29 4.34 -0.06 6.03
CA ILE A 29 5.35 -0.68 5.16
C ILE A 29 4.81 -2.04 4.74
N GLY A 30 4.86 -2.32 3.45
CA GLY A 30 4.41 -3.60 2.93
C GLY A 30 4.85 -3.85 1.50
N THR A 31 4.57 -5.04 1.01
CA THR A 31 4.85 -5.45 -0.36
C THR A 31 3.60 -5.25 -1.22
N LEU A 32 3.76 -4.60 -2.37
CA LEU A 32 2.71 -4.50 -3.36
C LEU A 32 2.41 -5.85 -3.98
N ARG A 33 1.21 -6.39 -3.78
CA ARG A 33 0.78 -7.66 -4.38
C ARG A 33 0.26 -7.47 -5.80
N SER A 34 -0.46 -6.38 -6.03
CA SER A 34 -1.02 -6.04 -7.33
C SER A 34 -0.96 -4.53 -7.56
N VAL A 35 -0.85 -4.13 -8.82
CA VAL A 35 -0.93 -2.73 -9.25
C VAL A 35 -1.82 -2.65 -10.47
N GLU A 36 -2.89 -1.87 -10.37
CA GLU A 36 -3.82 -1.59 -11.44
C GLU A 36 -3.61 -0.14 -11.92
N CYS A 37 -3.17 0.00 -13.17
CA CYS A 37 -3.09 1.27 -13.87
C CYS A 37 -4.21 1.30 -14.92
N ASN A 38 -5.05 2.35 -14.92
CA ASN A 38 -6.15 2.44 -15.87
C ASN A 38 -5.65 2.52 -17.33
N GLY A 39 -6.19 1.63 -18.16
CA GLY A 39 -6.10 1.74 -19.62
C GLY A 39 -6.86 2.95 -20.16
N LYS A 40 -6.65 3.26 -21.44
CA LYS A 40 -6.84 4.55 -22.15
C LYS A 40 -8.16 5.35 -21.97
N SER A 41 -9.17 4.90 -21.24
CA SER A 41 -10.52 5.50 -21.24
C SER A 41 -11.13 5.89 -19.89
N CYS A 42 -10.45 5.76 -18.74
CA CYS A 42 -11.07 6.11 -17.45
C CYS A 42 -10.15 6.90 -16.50
N ALA A 43 -10.68 7.97 -15.90
CA ALA A 43 -10.00 8.92 -15.01
C ALA A 43 -9.66 8.37 -13.61
N GLY A 44 -9.67 7.04 -13.44
CA GLY A 44 -9.79 6.37 -12.13
C GLY A 44 -8.53 6.25 -11.29
N GLY A 45 -7.41 6.86 -11.71
CA GLY A 45 -6.16 6.83 -10.93
C GLY A 45 -5.35 5.53 -11.06
N VAL A 46 -4.33 5.39 -10.22
CA VAL A 46 -3.57 4.16 -9.97
C VAL A 46 -4.10 3.53 -8.68
N LYS A 47 -4.30 2.22 -8.67
CA LYS A 47 -4.61 1.45 -7.46
C LYS A 47 -3.56 0.38 -7.23
N ALA A 48 -3.26 0.08 -5.98
CA ALA A 48 -2.37 -1.03 -5.65
C ALA A 48 -2.77 -1.67 -4.33
N GLU A 49 -2.65 -3.00 -4.25
CA GLU A 49 -2.82 -3.73 -3.00
C GLU A 49 -1.47 -3.82 -2.28
N LEU A 50 -1.39 -3.28 -1.07
CA LEU A 50 -0.22 -3.35 -0.19
C LEU A 50 -0.51 -4.35 0.92
N PHE A 51 0.37 -5.33 1.10
CA PHE A 51 0.30 -6.30 2.18
C PHE A 51 1.50 -6.17 3.12
N ASP A 52 1.24 -6.01 4.41
CA ASP A 52 2.29 -5.79 5.43
C ASP A 52 2.65 -7.03 6.25
N GLY A 53 2.06 -8.19 5.95
CA GLY A 53 2.20 -9.40 6.76
C GLY A 53 0.97 -9.69 7.63
N THR A 54 0.21 -8.67 8.01
CA THR A 54 -0.97 -8.77 8.87
C THR A 54 -2.28 -8.67 8.11
N ASP A 55 -2.39 -7.74 7.17
CA ASP A 55 -3.56 -7.58 6.31
C ASP A 55 -3.19 -6.82 5.02
N SER A 56 -4.13 -6.75 4.08
CA SER A 56 -4.02 -5.99 2.84
C SER A 56 -4.74 -4.64 2.95
N VAL A 57 -4.11 -3.58 2.44
CA VAL A 57 -4.76 -2.26 2.25
C VAL A 57 -4.74 -1.85 0.78
N MET A 58 -5.79 -1.16 0.36
CA MET A 58 -5.90 -0.61 -0.99
C MET A 58 -5.32 0.81 -1.04
N LEU A 59 -4.20 0.97 -1.73
CA LEU A 59 -3.64 2.27 -2.05
C LEU A 59 -4.34 2.84 -3.28
N VAL A 60 -4.78 4.10 -3.20
CA VAL A 60 -5.49 4.77 -4.30
C VAL A 60 -4.86 6.13 -4.55
N TRP A 61 -4.33 6.33 -5.75
CA TRP A 61 -3.82 7.61 -6.22
C TRP A 61 -4.72 8.15 -7.32
N LEU A 62 -5.48 9.20 -7.02
CA LEU A 62 -6.37 9.83 -7.98
C LEU A 62 -5.60 10.65 -9.03
N GLY A 63 -6.15 10.74 -10.24
CA GLY A 63 -5.61 11.59 -11.32
C GLY A 63 -4.31 11.11 -11.97
N GLN A 64 -3.62 10.12 -11.38
CA GLN A 64 -2.41 9.54 -11.96
C GLN A 64 -2.76 8.39 -12.91
N ARG A 65 -2.14 8.36 -14.09
CA ARG A 65 -2.28 7.23 -15.04
C ARG A 65 -1.27 6.11 -14.75
N ARG A 66 -0.09 6.50 -14.25
CA ARG A 66 1.00 5.61 -13.85
C ARG A 66 1.86 6.35 -12.84
N ILE A 67 2.41 5.63 -11.87
CA ILE A 67 3.44 6.13 -10.97
C ILE A 67 4.68 5.25 -11.17
N PRO A 68 5.77 5.79 -11.76
CA PRO A 68 7.00 5.02 -11.94
C PRO A 68 7.52 4.45 -10.61
N GLY A 69 7.92 3.18 -10.61
CA GLY A 69 8.42 2.49 -9.41
C GLY A 69 7.33 1.90 -8.51
N ILE A 70 6.05 2.15 -8.78
CA ILE A 70 4.93 1.44 -8.14
C ILE A 70 4.61 0.22 -9.00
N GLU A 71 5.20 -0.92 -8.63
CA GLU A 71 5.13 -2.18 -9.37
C GLU A 71 4.87 -3.33 -8.39
N SER A 72 4.15 -4.37 -8.83
CA SER A 72 3.95 -5.57 -8.02
C SER A 72 5.28 -6.21 -7.62
N GLY A 73 5.35 -6.74 -6.41
CA GLY A 73 6.54 -7.33 -5.80
C GLY A 73 7.46 -6.33 -5.10
N ARG A 74 7.20 -5.02 -5.19
CA ARG A 74 8.02 -4.01 -4.50
C ARG A 74 7.54 -3.75 -3.07
N THR A 75 8.48 -3.64 -2.15
CA THR A 75 8.23 -3.15 -0.79
C THR A 75 8.26 -1.62 -0.76
N LEU A 76 7.24 -1.01 -0.18
CA LEU A 76 7.10 0.45 -0.09
C LEU A 76 6.76 0.87 1.32
N LYS A 77 7.25 2.05 1.71
CA LYS A 77 6.74 2.83 2.84
C LYS A 77 5.72 3.82 2.32
N VAL A 78 4.50 3.76 2.84
CA VAL A 78 3.39 4.63 2.46
C VAL A 78 2.95 5.46 3.66
N HIS A 79 2.48 6.67 3.39
CA HIS A 79 1.88 7.54 4.38
C HIS A 79 0.60 8.12 3.80
N GLY A 80 -0.47 8.12 4.59
CA GLY A 80 -1.77 8.58 4.13
C GLY A 80 -2.86 8.38 5.17
N ARG A 81 -4.12 8.47 4.71
CA ARG A 81 -5.29 8.32 5.57
C ARG A 81 -6.10 7.12 5.14
N VAL A 82 -6.54 6.32 6.10
CA VAL A 82 -7.41 5.16 5.86
C VAL A 82 -8.84 5.65 5.61
N GLY A 83 -9.42 5.17 4.51
CA GLY A 83 -10.74 5.57 4.01
C GLY A 83 -11.92 4.90 4.71
#